data_AF-A0A0F9QHX0-F1
#
_entry.id   AF-A0A0F9QHX0-F1
#
_cell.length_a   1.000
_cell.length_b   1.000
_cell.length_c   1.000
_cell.angle_alpha   90.00
_cell.angle_beta   90.00
_cell.angle_gamma   90.00
#
_symmetry.space_group_name_H-M   'P 1'
#
loop_
_entity.id
_entity.type
_entity.pdbx_description
1 polymer ?
#
loop_
_entity_poly.entity_id
_entity_poly.type
_entity_poly.pdbx_seq_one_letter_code
_entity_poly.pdbx_strand_id
1 'polypeptide(L)'
;EDFILKFTDIEVDPIWKPTELGYAPFALAIGSPGNWNKSWPAVIRQHILHWAHNKLARKYGCNDVDYTRKLWKYFGCPEPGDDDSELACMVASSRWRGFEIDTDKFKEKRRQALKVVGNVPTSPRVAKAYLYEVMDTTERHALKEGTGATILEAIAGKVDAKGEWDWSKGWLKEDGVTPHPAAERGREILEARRATKEIELCDKLIKAGRFHPSFKVIGTLSSRMSGTDKLNPQGIKASEDIRRCFPLANFENGEVLCGGDFVSFEIALAAAVYDDKQLEADLKAGKSIFGLFAEQIFDIPYADIMAGKKTTNHYTDGKGGIYSQIYGGDEHTVANRLNVDIEIAEKACQDFMERYPGIKAARKNIEEKFCSMRQPGGIGSVVEWHEPTDFMESLLGFRRYFTLENKICKSLFNLANDPPKSWKDIRVKVKRRDRLQTASGASQSALFAAAFNIQAQCMRQAANHQIQSSGAQITKAVQRKIWDLQPNGAVPWVVRTMNVHDEIHVVTHPKHLERISVIVNKTVESFRPNVPLIEIEWNAEEKSWADK
;
A
#
# COMPACT_ATOMS: atom_id res chain seq x y z
N GLU A 1 -30.92 25.33 17.61
CA GLU A 1 -30.15 24.12 17.24
C GLU A 1 -29.56 23.56 18.51
N ASP A 2 -29.76 22.27 18.78
CA ASP A 2 -29.14 21.63 19.95
C ASP A 2 -27.63 21.66 19.79
N PHE A 3 -26.94 22.25 20.77
CA PHE A 3 -25.48 22.29 20.81
C PHE A 3 -24.91 20.87 20.88
N ILE A 4 -24.32 20.40 19.77
CA ILE A 4 -23.64 19.10 19.70
C ILE A 4 -22.25 19.26 20.30
N LEU A 5 -22.04 18.64 21.47
CA LEU A 5 -20.73 18.54 22.11
C LEU A 5 -19.80 17.67 21.24
N LYS A 6 -18.66 18.21 20.86
CA LYS A 6 -17.56 17.45 20.24
C LYS A 6 -16.57 17.02 21.31
N PHE A 7 -15.83 15.95 21.06
CA PHE A 7 -14.76 15.51 21.97
C PHE A 7 -13.77 16.65 22.28
N THR A 8 -13.40 17.44 21.27
CA THR A 8 -12.51 18.61 21.39
C THR A 8 -13.00 19.67 22.38
N ASP A 9 -14.32 19.75 22.61
CA ASP A 9 -14.92 20.72 23.53
C ASP A 9 -14.81 20.26 25.00
N ILE A 10 -14.54 18.97 25.21
CA ILE A 10 -14.53 18.31 26.52
C ILE A 10 -13.24 17.55 26.78
N GLU A 11 -12.19 17.77 25.98
CA GLU A 11 -10.89 17.12 26.21
C GLU A 11 -10.33 17.50 27.58
N VAL A 12 -9.53 16.59 28.15
CA VAL A 12 -8.65 16.96 29.25
C VAL A 12 -7.66 18.02 28.78
N ASP A 13 -7.24 18.90 29.69
CA ASP A 13 -6.20 19.90 29.38
C ASP A 13 -4.99 19.24 28.71
N PRO A 14 -4.46 19.80 27.59
CA PRO A 14 -3.31 19.26 26.88
C PRO A 14 -2.09 18.95 27.75
N ILE A 15 -1.91 19.63 28.89
CA ILE A 15 -0.82 19.34 29.83
C ILE A 15 -0.87 17.91 30.39
N TRP A 16 -2.07 17.33 30.47
CA TRP A 16 -2.35 15.98 30.97
C TRP A 16 -2.48 14.93 29.87
N LYS A 17 -2.21 15.27 28.60
CA LYS A 17 -2.11 14.26 27.53
C LYS A 17 -0.87 13.38 27.79
N PRO A 18 -1.03 12.05 27.81
CA PRO A 18 0.09 11.16 28.08
C PRO A 18 1.07 11.17 26.91
N THR A 19 2.34 10.95 27.19
CA THR A 19 3.33 10.61 26.16
C THR A 19 3.09 9.18 25.69
N GLU A 20 2.97 8.96 24.38
CA GLU A 20 2.74 7.64 23.78
C GLU A 20 3.70 7.36 22.62
N LEU A 21 4.30 6.17 22.63
CA LEU A 21 5.21 5.71 21.58
C LEU A 21 4.47 5.05 20.41
N GLY A 22 3.27 4.49 20.65
CA GLY A 22 2.51 3.74 19.65
C GLY A 22 3.02 2.31 19.46
N TYR A 23 4.28 2.16 19.01
CA TYR A 23 4.93 0.87 18.75
C TYR A 23 5.31 0.08 20.01
N ALA A 24 5.29 0.71 21.19
CA ALA A 24 5.50 0.11 22.49
C ALA A 24 4.36 0.54 23.43
N PRO A 25 3.21 -0.18 23.42
CA PRO A 25 1.97 0.27 24.04
C PRO A 25 1.92 0.02 25.56
N PHE A 26 3.00 0.35 26.28
CA PHE A 26 3.09 0.15 27.73
C PHE A 26 3.92 1.24 28.41
N ALA A 27 3.53 1.62 29.63
CA ALA A 27 4.11 2.75 30.34
C ALA A 27 5.61 2.59 30.65
N LEU A 28 6.07 1.35 30.87
CA LEU A 28 7.47 1.02 31.15
C LEU A 28 8.42 1.33 29.97
N ALA A 29 7.90 1.51 28.75
CA ALA A 29 8.71 1.95 27.61
C ALA A 29 9.13 3.43 27.72
N ILE A 30 8.48 4.22 28.59
CA ILE A 30 8.66 5.68 28.69
C ILE A 30 9.19 6.08 30.06
N GLY A 31 8.63 5.52 31.13
CA GLY A 31 9.01 5.81 32.49
C GLY A 31 9.18 4.54 33.32
N SER A 32 9.46 4.73 34.60
CA SER A 32 9.62 3.67 35.58
C SER A 32 8.79 3.97 36.83
N PRO A 33 8.54 2.96 37.69
CA PRO A 33 7.94 3.21 39.00
C PRO A 33 8.71 4.32 39.73
N GLY A 34 7.98 5.38 40.15
CA GLY A 34 8.55 6.57 40.79
C GLY A 34 8.83 7.74 39.85
N ASN A 35 9.10 7.50 38.56
CA ASN A 35 9.21 8.54 37.54
C ASN A 35 8.62 8.09 36.20
N TRP A 36 7.33 8.36 36.02
CA TRP A 36 6.57 7.90 34.86
C TRP A 36 6.72 8.76 33.60
N ASN A 37 7.52 9.84 33.61
CA ASN A 37 7.85 10.66 32.44
C ASN A 37 6.61 11.02 31.57
N LYS A 38 5.52 11.51 32.18
CA LYS A 38 4.23 11.81 31.52
C LYS A 38 3.52 10.63 30.83
N SER A 39 3.92 9.38 31.05
CA SER A 39 3.10 8.22 30.63
C SER A 39 1.81 8.10 31.43
N TRP A 40 0.91 7.19 31.03
CA TRP A 40 -0.42 7.02 31.62
C TRP A 40 -0.46 7.03 33.16
N PRO A 41 0.38 6.28 33.90
CA PRO A 41 0.35 6.32 35.36
C PRO A 41 0.60 7.71 35.98
N ALA A 42 1.32 8.60 35.30
CA ALA A 42 1.55 9.97 35.76
C ALA A 42 0.30 10.86 35.66
N VAL A 43 -0.56 10.61 34.66
CA VAL A 43 -1.65 11.52 34.29
C VAL A 43 -3.05 10.93 34.49
N ILE A 44 -3.17 9.61 34.67
CA ILE A 44 -4.47 8.90 34.70
C ILE A 44 -5.42 9.46 35.75
N ARG A 45 -4.91 9.88 36.92
CA ARG A 45 -5.74 10.49 37.97
C ARG A 45 -6.45 11.76 37.50
N GLN A 46 -5.77 12.59 36.69
CA GLN A 46 -6.36 13.81 36.15
C GLN A 46 -7.45 13.52 35.14
N HIS A 47 -7.27 12.50 34.30
CA HIS A 47 -8.33 12.01 33.43
C HIS A 47 -9.53 11.53 34.23
N ILE A 48 -9.32 10.69 35.25
CA ILE A 48 -10.41 10.18 36.10
C ILE A 48 -11.18 11.35 36.74
N LEU A 49 -10.48 12.33 37.32
CA LEU A 49 -11.12 13.50 37.94
C LEU A 49 -11.89 14.34 36.91
N HIS A 50 -11.30 14.58 35.74
CA HIS A 50 -11.95 15.32 34.66
C HIS A 50 -13.26 14.65 34.24
N TRP A 51 -13.23 13.36 33.92
CA TRP A 51 -14.43 12.62 33.51
C TRP A 51 -15.44 12.41 34.64
N ALA A 52 -15.00 12.39 35.90
CA ALA A 52 -15.90 12.29 37.05
C ALA A 52 -16.63 13.59 37.39
N HIS A 53 -15.98 14.75 37.21
CA HIS A 53 -16.49 16.02 37.72
C HIS A 53 -16.88 17.04 36.64
N ASN A 54 -16.37 16.92 35.42
CA ASN A 54 -16.76 17.80 34.31
C ASN A 54 -18.17 17.42 33.82
N LYS A 55 -19.14 18.32 34.01
CA LYS A 55 -20.54 18.11 33.63
C LYS A 55 -20.71 17.91 32.12
N LEU A 56 -19.97 18.64 31.29
CA LEU A 56 -20.05 18.52 29.84
C LEU A 56 -19.42 17.21 29.35
N ALA A 57 -18.27 16.81 29.90
CA ALA A 57 -17.64 15.55 29.56
C ALA A 57 -18.52 14.34 29.90
N ARG A 58 -19.19 14.34 31.06
CA ARG A 58 -20.17 13.30 31.42
C ARG A 58 -21.38 13.31 30.49
N LYS A 59 -21.92 14.49 30.15
CA LYS A 59 -23.01 14.59 29.17
C LYS A 59 -22.59 14.01 27.81
N TYR A 60 -21.38 14.32 27.35
CA TYR A 60 -20.80 13.73 26.15
C TYR A 60 -20.73 12.20 26.24
N GLY A 61 -20.16 11.65 27.32
CA GLY A 61 -20.08 10.20 27.53
C GLY A 61 -21.44 9.49 27.61
N CYS A 62 -22.45 10.12 28.23
CA CYS A 62 -23.83 9.60 28.21
C CYS A 62 -24.42 9.62 26.80
N ASN A 63 -24.23 10.71 26.07
CA ASN A 63 -24.71 10.85 24.70
C ASN A 63 -24.06 9.83 23.75
N ASP A 64 -22.79 9.47 23.95
CA ASP A 64 -22.11 8.47 23.12
C ASP A 64 -22.82 7.10 23.19
N VAL A 65 -23.30 6.68 24.36
CA VAL A 65 -24.08 5.43 24.50
C VAL A 65 -25.38 5.50 23.70
N ASP A 66 -26.08 6.64 23.77
CA ASP A 66 -27.33 6.85 23.02
C ASP A 66 -27.09 6.94 21.51
N TYR A 67 -26.08 7.69 21.09
CA TYR A 67 -25.74 7.94 19.69
C TYR A 67 -25.24 6.67 19.01
N THR A 68 -24.35 5.91 19.65
CA THR A 68 -23.90 4.62 19.12
C THR A 68 -25.06 3.64 18.96
N ARG A 69 -26.01 3.59 19.92
CA ARG A 69 -27.22 2.76 19.80
C ARG A 69 -28.16 3.25 18.69
N LYS A 70 -28.34 4.57 18.54
CA LYS A 70 -29.14 5.17 17.45
C LYS A 70 -28.51 4.89 16.09
N LEU A 71 -27.19 4.98 15.97
CA LEU A 71 -26.45 4.62 14.76
C LEU A 71 -26.63 3.14 14.42
N TRP A 72 -26.50 2.25 15.41
CA TRP A 72 -26.77 0.82 15.20
C TRP A 72 -28.19 0.57 14.65
N LYS A 73 -29.21 1.25 15.19
CA LYS A 73 -30.59 1.20 14.64
C LYS A 73 -30.70 1.80 13.24
N TYR A 74 -30.05 2.93 13.00
CA TYR A 74 -30.05 3.61 11.70
C TYR A 74 -29.48 2.71 10.60
N PHE A 75 -28.43 1.95 10.92
CA PHE A 75 -27.84 0.95 10.02
C PHE A 75 -28.60 -0.38 9.98
N GLY A 76 -29.83 -0.43 10.48
CA GLY A 76 -30.69 -1.61 10.38
C GLY A 76 -30.36 -2.72 11.38
N CYS A 77 -29.75 -2.37 12.52
CA CYS A 77 -29.43 -3.31 13.60
C CYS A 77 -28.55 -4.49 13.11
N PRO A 78 -27.36 -4.24 12.53
CA PRO A 78 -26.53 -5.32 12.00
C PRO A 78 -26.20 -6.35 13.10
N GLU A 79 -26.23 -7.62 12.72
CA GLU A 79 -25.86 -8.74 13.57
C GLU A 79 -24.35 -8.70 13.90
N PRO A 80 -23.94 -9.11 15.11
CA PRO A 80 -22.53 -9.23 15.45
C PRO A 80 -21.86 -10.39 14.71
N GLY A 81 -20.53 -10.39 14.71
CA GLY A 81 -19.72 -11.50 14.21
C GLY A 81 -19.23 -11.35 12.76
N ASP A 82 -19.36 -10.17 12.17
CA ASP A 82 -18.69 -9.86 10.91
C ASP A 82 -17.16 -9.90 11.07
N ASP A 83 -16.47 -10.20 9.97
CA ASP A 83 -15.03 -10.41 9.98
C ASP A 83 -14.27 -9.18 10.49
N ASP A 84 -14.67 -7.96 10.10
CA ASP A 84 -13.93 -6.75 10.44
C ASP A 84 -14.09 -6.38 11.93
N SER A 85 -15.28 -6.49 12.49
CA SER A 85 -15.52 -6.25 13.93
C SER A 85 -14.73 -7.22 14.81
N GLU A 86 -14.77 -8.50 14.47
CA GLU A 86 -14.06 -9.54 15.22
C GLU A 86 -12.54 -9.43 15.07
N LEU A 87 -12.08 -9.12 13.85
CA LEU A 87 -10.66 -8.86 13.61
C LEU A 87 -10.18 -7.58 14.31
N ALA A 88 -11.04 -6.58 14.55
CA ALA A 88 -10.68 -5.40 15.35
C ALA A 88 -10.35 -5.78 16.80
N CYS A 89 -11.15 -6.68 17.40
CA CYS A 89 -10.89 -7.24 18.73
C CYS A 89 -9.62 -8.11 18.72
N MET A 90 -9.44 -8.94 17.70
CA MET A 90 -8.22 -9.74 17.51
C MET A 90 -6.98 -8.86 17.42
N VAL A 91 -6.98 -7.82 16.57
CA VAL A 91 -5.82 -6.91 16.39
C VAL A 91 -5.45 -6.26 17.71
N ALA A 92 -6.44 -5.78 18.49
CA ALA A 92 -6.18 -5.21 19.80
C ALA A 92 -5.52 -6.22 20.75
N SER A 93 -6.00 -7.47 20.74
CA SER A 93 -5.51 -8.55 21.60
C SER A 93 -4.09 -9.00 21.21
N SER A 94 -3.86 -9.23 19.92
CA SER A 94 -2.54 -9.56 19.36
C SER A 94 -1.54 -8.43 19.58
N ARG A 95 -1.95 -7.17 19.42
CA ARG A 95 -1.11 -6.00 19.70
C ARG A 95 -0.75 -5.91 21.17
N TRP A 96 -1.72 -6.11 22.07
CA TRP A 96 -1.46 -6.06 23.52
C TRP A 96 -0.40 -7.09 23.91
N ARG A 97 -0.55 -8.33 23.45
CA ARG A 97 0.38 -9.42 23.78
C ARG A 97 1.73 -9.30 23.09
N GLY A 98 1.73 -8.88 21.82
CA GLY A 98 2.92 -8.80 20.98
C GLY A 98 3.52 -10.16 20.59
N PHE A 99 4.40 -10.13 19.60
CA PHE A 99 5.12 -11.26 19.03
C PHE A 99 6.61 -11.18 19.41
N GLU A 100 7.29 -12.33 19.45
CA GLU A 100 8.71 -12.37 19.78
C GLU A 100 9.58 -11.74 18.70
N ILE A 101 10.66 -11.12 19.17
CA ILE A 101 11.73 -10.59 18.33
C ILE A 101 13.08 -11.04 18.87
N ASP A 102 14.06 -11.14 17.99
CA ASP A 102 15.44 -11.35 18.36
C ASP A 102 16.09 -9.98 18.62
N THR A 103 16.03 -9.54 19.88
CA THR A 103 16.51 -8.22 20.29
C THR A 103 18.03 -8.07 20.06
N ASP A 104 18.81 -9.14 20.19
CA ASP A 104 20.26 -9.08 20.01
C ASP A 104 20.65 -8.98 18.53
N LYS A 105 19.93 -9.68 17.64
CA LYS A 105 20.07 -9.43 16.19
C LYS A 105 19.73 -7.99 15.82
N PHE A 106 18.68 -7.40 16.40
CA PHE A 106 18.36 -5.98 16.15
C PHE A 106 19.45 -5.03 16.66
N LYS A 107 20.09 -5.31 17.81
CA LYS A 107 21.24 -4.52 18.29
C LYS A 107 22.44 -4.62 17.34
N GLU A 108 22.71 -5.81 16.79
CA GLU A 108 23.79 -6.00 15.82
C GLU A 108 23.50 -5.24 14.51
N LYS A 109 22.30 -5.38 13.95
CA LYS A 109 21.89 -4.62 12.76
C LYS A 109 21.99 -3.13 12.94
N ARG A 110 21.52 -2.63 14.10
CA ARG A 110 21.67 -1.22 14.46
C ARG A 110 23.13 -0.77 14.42
N ARG A 111 24.04 -1.59 14.97
CA ARG A 111 25.49 -1.31 14.98
C ARG A 111 26.06 -1.27 13.56
N GLN A 112 25.62 -2.17 12.68
CA GLN A 112 26.03 -2.19 11.27
C GLN A 112 25.52 -0.94 10.53
N ALA A 113 24.24 -0.59 10.69
CA ALA A 113 23.65 0.59 10.09
C ALA A 113 24.31 1.90 10.56
N LEU A 114 24.71 1.99 11.85
CA LEU A 114 25.46 3.14 12.37
C LEU A 114 26.81 3.33 11.67
N LYS A 115 27.51 2.24 11.30
CA LYS A 115 28.76 2.32 10.54
C LYS A 115 28.53 2.88 9.14
N VAL A 116 27.41 2.53 8.49
CA VAL A 116 27.05 2.98 7.14
C VAL A 116 26.68 4.47 7.12
N VAL A 117 25.95 4.96 8.13
CA VAL A 117 25.61 6.40 8.20
C VAL A 117 26.88 7.25 8.29
N GLY A 118 27.84 6.84 9.12
CA GLY A 118 29.12 7.55 9.27
C GLY A 118 28.94 9.06 9.45
N ASN A 119 29.64 9.84 8.64
CA ASN A 119 29.54 11.31 8.59
C ASN A 119 28.73 11.83 7.38
N VAL A 120 28.01 10.96 6.68
CA VAL A 120 27.30 11.33 5.45
C VAL A 120 26.04 12.13 5.78
N PRO A 121 25.81 13.30 5.16
CA PRO A 121 24.66 14.13 5.48
C PRO A 121 23.35 13.57 4.92
N THR A 122 22.37 13.37 5.81
CA THR A 122 21.07 12.79 5.43
C THR A 122 19.96 13.83 5.25
N SER A 123 20.05 14.99 5.92
CA SER A 123 19.03 16.04 5.80
C SER A 123 19.03 16.68 4.40
N PRO A 124 17.86 17.02 3.81
CA PRO A 124 17.79 17.49 2.43
C PRO A 124 18.68 18.69 2.12
N ARG A 125 18.74 19.67 3.03
CA ARG A 125 19.55 20.89 2.87
C ARG A 125 21.05 20.61 2.86
N VAL A 126 21.54 19.79 3.80
CA VAL A 126 22.97 19.51 3.93
C VAL A 126 23.42 18.52 2.85
N ALA A 127 22.59 17.53 2.51
CA ALA A 127 22.84 16.63 1.37
C ALA A 127 22.98 17.40 0.05
N LYS A 128 22.16 18.44 -0.14
CA LYS A 128 22.27 19.32 -1.32
C LYS A 128 23.59 20.10 -1.33
N ALA A 129 24.00 20.67 -0.19
CA ALA A 129 25.30 21.33 -0.08
C ALA A 129 26.46 20.37 -0.36
N TYR A 130 26.37 19.14 0.15
CA TYR A 130 27.36 18.10 -0.08
C TYR A 130 27.45 17.72 -1.57
N LEU A 131 26.35 17.63 -2.30
CA LEU A 131 26.42 17.43 -3.76
C LEU A 131 27.04 18.63 -4.49
N TYR A 132 26.73 19.85 -4.06
CA TYR A 132 27.19 21.07 -4.71
C TYR A 132 28.71 21.26 -4.70
N GLU A 133 29.40 20.74 -3.70
CA GLU A 133 30.87 20.78 -3.63
C GLU A 133 31.57 20.09 -4.81
N VAL A 134 30.90 19.15 -5.49
CA VAL A 134 31.45 18.42 -6.64
C VAL A 134 30.66 18.64 -7.93
N MET A 135 29.76 19.63 -7.94
CA MET A 135 28.95 19.99 -9.10
C MET A 135 29.33 21.36 -9.65
N ASP A 136 29.29 21.49 -10.97
CA ASP A 136 29.41 22.76 -11.68
C ASP A 136 28.12 23.61 -11.64
N THR A 137 28.14 24.78 -12.26
CA THR A 137 26.98 25.69 -12.25
C THR A 137 25.75 25.11 -12.99
N THR A 138 25.93 24.39 -14.09
CA THR A 138 24.86 23.80 -14.91
C THR A 138 24.24 22.61 -14.18
N GLU A 139 25.07 21.75 -13.59
CA GLU A 139 24.65 20.59 -12.80
C GLU A 139 23.86 21.00 -11.55
N ARG A 140 24.30 22.06 -10.87
CA ARG A 140 23.57 22.63 -9.72
C ARG A 140 22.18 23.12 -10.10
N HIS A 141 22.00 23.58 -11.34
CA HIS A 141 20.71 23.97 -11.89
C HIS A 141 19.79 22.76 -12.10
N ALA A 142 20.33 21.60 -12.49
CA ALA A 142 19.57 20.36 -12.60
C ALA A 142 19.04 19.86 -11.23
N LEU A 143 19.72 20.18 -10.13
CA LEU A 143 19.33 19.79 -8.76
C LEU A 143 18.34 20.75 -8.05
N LYS A 144 17.68 21.65 -8.79
CA LYS A 144 16.76 22.64 -8.19
C LYS A 144 15.58 22.00 -7.48
N GLU A 145 15.11 20.85 -7.95
CA GLU A 145 13.92 20.15 -7.43
C GLU A 145 14.13 19.45 -6.08
N GLY A 146 15.38 19.36 -5.59
CA GLY A 146 15.71 18.87 -4.25
C GLY A 146 16.62 17.65 -4.28
N THR A 147 16.63 16.89 -3.19
CA THR A 147 17.43 15.65 -3.05
C THR A 147 16.52 14.45 -2.79
N GLY A 148 15.34 14.39 -3.41
CA GLY A 148 14.45 13.22 -3.29
C GLY A 148 15.11 11.94 -3.81
N ALA A 149 14.63 10.77 -3.37
CA ALA A 149 15.23 9.48 -3.76
C ALA A 149 15.33 9.31 -5.28
N THR A 150 14.27 9.63 -6.02
CA THR A 150 14.24 9.54 -7.50
C THR A 150 15.29 10.44 -8.16
N ILE A 151 15.50 11.65 -7.63
CA ILE A 151 16.51 12.57 -8.14
C ILE A 151 17.90 12.01 -7.86
N LEU A 152 18.14 11.52 -6.65
CA LEU A 152 19.42 10.93 -6.28
C LEU A 152 19.71 9.65 -7.07
N GLU A 153 18.70 8.83 -7.37
CA GLU A 153 18.83 7.64 -8.23
C GLU A 153 19.12 8.03 -9.68
N ALA A 154 18.54 9.12 -10.20
CA ALA A 154 18.90 9.63 -11.53
C ALA A 154 20.37 10.10 -11.61
N ILE A 155 20.93 10.56 -10.49
CA ILE A 155 22.34 11.00 -10.40
C ILE A 155 23.27 9.82 -10.14
N ALA A 156 22.94 8.95 -9.19
CA ALA A 156 23.78 7.85 -8.72
C ALA A 156 23.66 6.58 -9.57
N GLY A 157 22.58 6.44 -10.34
CA GLY A 157 22.18 5.17 -10.93
C GLY A 157 21.25 4.37 -10.01
N LYS A 158 21.10 3.08 -10.31
CA LYS A 158 20.23 2.16 -9.54
C LYS A 158 21.00 0.92 -9.16
N VAL A 159 20.47 0.21 -8.17
CA VAL A 159 20.99 -1.11 -7.79
C VAL A 159 20.42 -2.14 -8.76
N ASP A 160 21.28 -2.98 -9.32
CA ASP A 160 20.92 -4.06 -10.24
C ASP A 160 20.34 -5.29 -9.50
N ALA A 161 20.02 -6.35 -10.24
CA ALA A 161 19.48 -7.58 -9.67
C ALA A 161 20.45 -8.31 -8.72
N LYS A 162 21.76 -8.02 -8.79
CA LYS A 162 22.80 -8.61 -7.94
C LYS A 162 23.06 -7.80 -6.67
N GLY A 163 22.44 -6.63 -6.54
CA GLY A 163 22.69 -5.73 -5.41
C GLY A 163 23.84 -4.77 -5.64
N GLU A 164 24.36 -4.67 -6.87
CA GLU A 164 25.47 -3.80 -7.25
C GLU A 164 24.95 -2.50 -7.88
N TRP A 165 25.67 -1.40 -7.72
CA TRP A 165 25.28 -0.13 -8.35
C TRP A 165 25.59 -0.15 -9.85
N ASP A 166 24.55 -0.05 -10.67
CA ASP A 166 24.63 0.18 -12.10
C ASP A 166 24.83 1.67 -12.38
N TRP A 167 26.10 2.07 -12.43
CA TRP A 167 26.52 3.43 -12.73
C TRP A 167 26.18 3.88 -14.15
N SER A 168 25.99 2.94 -15.08
CA SER A 168 25.63 3.27 -16.48
C SER A 168 24.27 3.97 -16.59
N LYS A 169 23.45 3.87 -15.53
CA LYS A 169 22.14 4.52 -15.39
C LYS A 169 22.19 5.84 -14.60
N GLY A 170 23.37 6.27 -14.18
CA GLY A 170 23.60 7.51 -13.43
C GLY A 170 24.38 8.54 -14.24
N TRP A 171 24.92 9.54 -13.55
CA TRP A 171 25.80 10.54 -14.14
C TRP A 171 27.22 9.98 -14.26
N LEU A 172 27.76 10.04 -15.47
CA LEU A 172 29.10 9.58 -15.80
C LEU A 172 29.97 10.79 -16.15
N LYS A 173 31.29 10.60 -16.08
CA LYS A 173 32.26 11.55 -16.63
C LYS A 173 32.23 11.51 -18.15
N GLU A 174 32.98 12.42 -18.79
CA GLU A 174 33.12 12.50 -20.25
C GLU A 174 33.61 11.20 -20.91
N ASP A 175 34.28 10.32 -20.17
CA ASP A 175 34.72 9.00 -20.64
C ASP A 175 33.57 7.99 -20.82
N GLY A 176 32.36 8.31 -20.35
CA GLY A 176 31.17 7.47 -20.48
C GLY A 176 31.22 6.17 -19.67
N VAL A 177 32.17 6.02 -18.75
CA VAL A 177 32.34 4.79 -17.95
C VAL A 177 32.56 5.08 -16.47
N THR A 178 33.29 6.13 -16.13
CA THR A 178 33.59 6.46 -14.73
C THR A 178 32.43 7.23 -14.12
N PRO A 179 31.94 6.86 -12.92
CA PRO A 179 30.88 7.62 -12.25
C PRO A 179 31.33 9.05 -11.97
N HIS A 180 30.41 9.99 -12.18
CA HIS A 180 30.61 11.37 -11.79
C HIS A 180 30.76 11.46 -10.25
N PRO A 181 31.59 12.35 -9.69
CA PRO A 181 31.70 12.49 -8.23
C PRO A 181 30.35 12.78 -7.54
N ALA A 182 29.43 13.45 -8.24
CA ALA A 182 28.06 13.62 -7.76
C ALA A 182 27.25 12.31 -7.68
N ALA A 183 27.50 11.35 -8.58
CA ALA A 183 26.90 10.02 -8.55
C ALA A 183 27.34 9.25 -7.29
N GLU A 184 28.64 9.29 -6.97
CA GLU A 184 29.18 8.67 -5.76
C GLU A 184 28.58 9.29 -4.49
N ARG A 185 28.55 10.62 -4.38
CA ARG A 185 27.90 11.31 -3.25
C ARG A 185 26.39 11.03 -3.19
N GLY A 186 25.73 10.92 -4.34
CA GLY A 186 24.31 10.55 -4.43
C GLY A 186 24.04 9.17 -3.85
N ARG A 187 24.88 8.18 -4.20
CA ARG A 187 24.87 6.83 -3.63
C ARG A 187 25.04 6.86 -2.12
N GLU A 188 26.07 7.56 -1.63
CA GLU A 188 26.35 7.67 -0.20
C GLU A 188 25.17 8.25 0.58
N ILE A 189 24.55 9.32 0.07
CA ILE A 189 23.37 9.93 0.68
C ILE A 189 22.20 8.91 0.71
N LEU A 190 21.96 8.17 -0.38
CA LEU A 190 20.91 7.15 -0.45
C LEU A 190 21.15 6.03 0.56
N GLU A 191 22.37 5.50 0.65
CA GLU A 191 22.77 4.47 1.61
C GLU A 191 22.65 4.97 3.06
N ALA A 192 23.16 6.16 3.36
CA ALA A 192 23.07 6.75 4.70
C ALA A 192 21.62 7.02 5.13
N ARG A 193 20.74 7.43 4.21
CA ARG A 193 19.30 7.59 4.50
C ARG A 193 18.62 6.25 4.73
N ARG A 194 18.93 5.22 3.92
CA ARG A 194 18.44 3.85 4.13
C ARG A 194 18.88 3.31 5.49
N ALA A 195 20.15 3.49 5.85
CA ALA A 195 20.71 3.10 7.14
C ALA A 195 20.09 3.87 8.32
N THR A 196 19.84 5.17 8.17
CA THR A 196 19.13 5.98 9.18
C THR A 196 17.73 5.43 9.47
N LYS A 197 16.99 5.02 8.42
CA LYS A 197 15.67 4.39 8.58
C LYS A 197 15.75 3.02 9.24
N GLU A 198 16.82 2.28 8.98
CA GLU A 198 17.06 0.99 9.64
C GLU A 198 17.40 1.15 11.12
N ILE A 199 18.20 2.15 11.49
CA ILE A 199 18.45 2.52 12.89
C ILE A 199 17.14 2.86 13.59
N GLU A 200 16.29 3.68 12.95
CA GLU A 200 14.98 4.06 13.50
C GLU A 200 14.09 2.81 13.76
N LEU A 201 14.08 1.85 12.85
CA LEU A 201 13.36 0.58 13.02
C LEU A 201 13.94 -0.23 14.19
N CYS A 202 15.25 -0.40 14.24
CA CYS A 202 15.92 -1.16 15.29
C CYS A 202 15.71 -0.52 16.66
N ASP A 203 15.85 0.80 16.78
CA ASP A 203 15.63 1.54 18.04
C ASP A 203 14.23 1.31 18.59
N LYS A 204 13.20 1.33 17.72
CA LYS A 204 11.82 1.08 18.11
C LYS A 204 11.63 -0.35 18.63
N LEU A 205 12.14 -1.34 17.92
CA LEU A 205 11.98 -2.76 18.27
C LEU A 205 12.78 -3.13 19.52
N ILE A 206 14.03 -2.69 19.63
CA ILE A 206 14.85 -2.89 20.84
C ILE A 206 14.16 -2.27 22.06
N LYS A 207 13.59 -1.07 21.90
CA LYS A 207 12.89 -0.39 22.99
C LYS A 207 11.57 -1.07 23.37
N ALA A 208 10.85 -1.62 22.40
CA ALA A 208 9.61 -2.36 22.65
C ALA A 208 9.87 -3.75 23.26
N GLY A 209 10.99 -4.40 22.92
CA GLY A 209 11.35 -5.75 23.34
C GLY A 209 10.49 -6.87 22.71
N ARG A 210 9.39 -6.50 22.05
CA ARG A 210 8.47 -7.36 21.30
C ARG A 210 7.97 -6.60 20.08
N PHE A 211 7.46 -7.33 19.11
CA PHE A 211 6.74 -6.73 17.99
C PHE A 211 5.25 -6.59 18.32
N HIS A 212 4.76 -5.35 18.46
CA HIS A 212 3.37 -5.04 18.76
C HIS A 212 2.65 -4.52 17.50
N PRO A 213 2.19 -5.40 16.60
CA PRO A 213 1.65 -4.97 15.31
C PRO A 213 0.35 -4.20 15.50
N SER A 214 0.30 -2.99 14.92
CA SER A 214 -0.85 -2.12 14.97
C SER A 214 -1.49 -2.01 13.60
N PHE A 215 -2.80 -2.27 13.52
CA PHE A 215 -3.57 -2.18 12.28
C PHE A 215 -4.87 -1.38 12.47
N LYS A 216 -5.25 -0.65 11.43
CA LYS A 216 -6.62 -0.21 11.20
C LYS A 216 -7.30 -1.26 10.32
N VAL A 217 -8.28 -1.98 10.87
CA VAL A 217 -8.95 -3.08 10.17
C VAL A 217 -9.74 -2.57 8.96
N ILE A 218 -10.52 -1.51 9.15
CA ILE A 218 -11.23 -0.77 8.10
C ILE A 218 -10.41 0.50 7.79
N GLY A 219 -9.20 0.31 7.28
CA GLY A 219 -8.22 1.38 7.10
C GLY A 219 -8.09 1.92 5.68
N THR A 220 -8.45 1.13 4.66
CA THR A 220 -8.30 1.49 3.25
C THR A 220 -9.62 1.31 2.49
N LEU A 221 -9.73 1.97 1.33
CA LEU A 221 -10.86 1.79 0.42
C LEU A 221 -10.85 0.43 -0.31
N SER A 222 -9.73 -0.29 -0.26
CA SER A 222 -9.56 -1.62 -0.84
C SER A 222 -9.79 -2.74 0.17
N SER A 223 -10.44 -2.46 1.30
CA SER A 223 -10.70 -3.42 2.39
C SER A 223 -9.46 -4.02 3.06
N ARG A 224 -8.24 -3.67 2.61
CA ARG A 224 -6.99 -4.08 3.26
C ARG A 224 -6.89 -3.44 4.64
N MET A 225 -6.33 -4.18 5.59
CA MET A 225 -5.86 -3.55 6.83
C MET A 225 -4.71 -2.59 6.50
N SER A 226 -4.53 -1.54 7.30
CA SER A 226 -3.37 -0.64 7.17
C SER A 226 -2.63 -0.49 8.49
N GLY A 227 -1.30 -0.60 8.45
CA GLY A 227 -0.52 -0.43 9.67
C GLY A 227 -0.46 1.02 10.16
N THR A 228 -0.35 1.20 11.49
CA THR A 228 -0.36 2.52 12.10
C THR A 228 0.59 2.60 13.32
N ASP A 229 0.46 3.65 14.15
CA ASP A 229 1.19 3.81 15.42
C ASP A 229 2.73 3.77 15.33
N LYS A 230 3.27 4.46 14.32
CA LYS A 230 4.70 4.74 14.13
C LYS A 230 5.57 3.51 13.81
N LEU A 231 5.01 2.30 13.77
CA LEU A 231 5.65 1.08 13.25
C LEU A 231 4.62 0.26 12.47
N ASN A 232 4.65 0.40 11.15
CA ASN A 232 3.73 -0.29 10.25
C ASN A 232 4.19 -1.74 9.99
N PRO A 233 3.43 -2.77 10.41
CA PRO A 233 3.77 -4.18 10.14
C PRO A 233 3.91 -4.51 8.66
N GLN A 234 3.06 -3.94 7.82
CA GLN A 234 3.06 -4.15 6.37
C GLN A 234 4.20 -3.45 5.64
N GLY A 235 4.92 -2.57 6.34
CA GLY A 235 6.08 -1.85 5.82
C GLY A 235 7.43 -2.44 6.25
N ILE A 236 7.43 -3.54 7.01
CA ILE A 236 8.68 -4.24 7.35
C ILE A 236 9.28 -4.80 6.06
N LYS A 237 10.59 -4.55 5.85
CA LYS A 237 11.30 -5.00 4.65
C LYS A 237 11.13 -6.51 4.48
N ALA A 238 10.87 -6.94 3.24
CA ALA A 238 10.77 -8.36 2.89
C ALA A 238 12.13 -9.08 2.90
N SER A 239 13.23 -8.38 3.20
CA SER A 239 14.56 -8.95 3.15
C SER A 239 14.73 -9.99 4.26
N GLU A 240 15.28 -11.13 3.88
CA GLU A 240 15.46 -12.30 4.74
C GLU A 240 16.25 -11.95 6.01
N ASP A 241 17.27 -11.11 5.86
CA ASP A 241 18.12 -10.66 6.95
C ASP A 241 17.32 -9.94 8.05
N ILE A 242 16.32 -9.12 7.70
CA ILE A 242 15.43 -8.42 8.63
C ILE A 242 14.37 -9.36 9.17
N ARG A 243 13.73 -10.16 8.31
CA ARG A 243 12.65 -11.08 8.72
C ARG A 243 13.15 -12.19 9.67
N ARG A 244 14.41 -12.61 9.56
CA ARG A 244 15.07 -13.54 10.52
C ARG A 244 15.20 -12.97 11.95
N CYS A 245 15.01 -11.67 12.14
CA CYS A 245 14.96 -11.04 13.46
C CYS A 245 13.57 -11.13 14.11
N PHE A 246 12.59 -11.70 13.43
CA PHE A 246 11.23 -11.92 13.94
C PHE A 246 10.95 -13.42 14.04
N PRO A 247 11.37 -14.10 15.12
CA PRO A 247 10.90 -15.44 15.45
C PRO A 247 9.37 -15.51 15.56
N LEU A 248 8.74 -14.40 16.00
CA LEU A 248 7.30 -14.21 16.25
C LEU A 248 6.71 -15.09 17.36
N ALA A 249 7.06 -16.37 17.41
CA ALA A 249 6.69 -17.32 18.45
C ALA A 249 7.73 -17.38 19.57
N ASN A 250 7.27 -17.68 20.79
CA ASN A 250 8.14 -18.00 21.92
C ASN A 250 8.37 -19.52 22.01
N PHE A 251 9.39 -19.99 21.29
CA PHE A 251 9.72 -21.42 21.22
C PHE A 251 10.12 -22.00 22.59
N GLU A 252 10.71 -21.20 23.48
CA GLU A 252 11.07 -21.65 24.85
C GLU A 252 9.85 -21.99 25.70
N ASN A 253 8.72 -21.31 25.44
CA ASN A 253 7.43 -21.59 26.08
C ASN A 253 6.60 -22.66 25.35
N GLY A 254 7.20 -23.38 24.39
CA GLY A 254 6.51 -24.41 23.60
C GLY A 254 5.53 -23.86 22.56
N GLU A 255 5.62 -22.57 22.22
CA GLU A 255 4.88 -22.02 21.08
C GLU A 255 5.58 -22.39 19.76
N VAL A 256 4.81 -22.42 18.69
CA VAL A 256 5.29 -22.58 17.30
C VAL A 256 4.73 -21.48 16.43
N LEU A 257 5.46 -21.15 15.37
CA LEU A 257 4.99 -20.28 14.29
C LEU A 257 4.55 -21.16 13.12
N CYS A 258 3.37 -20.88 12.58
CA CYS A 258 2.91 -21.42 11.31
C CYS A 258 2.31 -20.26 10.51
N GLY A 259 2.22 -20.42 9.20
CA GLY A 259 1.80 -19.34 8.33
C GLY A 259 1.61 -19.78 6.89
N GLY A 260 1.22 -18.84 6.05
CA GLY A 260 1.12 -19.09 4.62
C GLY A 260 0.97 -17.83 3.81
N ASP A 261 1.28 -17.96 2.53
CA ASP A 261 1.22 -16.90 1.52
C ASP A 261 0.38 -17.39 0.34
N PHE A 262 -0.46 -16.52 -0.24
CA PHE A 262 -1.30 -16.92 -1.36
C PHE A 262 -0.46 -16.99 -2.64
N VAL A 263 -0.58 -18.10 -3.37
CA VAL A 263 0.24 -18.34 -4.56
C VAL A 263 -0.27 -17.49 -5.72
N SER A 264 0.57 -16.56 -6.19
CA SER A 264 0.23 -15.65 -7.30
C SER A 264 -1.14 -14.98 -7.14
N PHE A 265 -1.48 -14.57 -5.92
CA PHE A 265 -2.86 -14.26 -5.55
C PHE A 265 -3.55 -13.21 -6.42
N GLU A 266 -2.85 -12.09 -6.68
CA GLU A 266 -3.37 -11.02 -7.52
C GLU A 266 -3.67 -11.51 -8.96
N ILE A 267 -2.94 -12.51 -9.45
CA ILE A 267 -3.16 -13.12 -10.77
C ILE A 267 -4.34 -14.09 -10.75
N ALA A 268 -4.46 -14.92 -9.71
CA ALA A 268 -5.62 -15.79 -9.54
C ALA A 268 -6.94 -14.99 -9.46
N LEU A 269 -6.91 -13.87 -8.73
CA LEU A 269 -8.02 -12.93 -8.63
C LEU A 269 -8.28 -12.21 -9.96
N ALA A 270 -7.24 -11.76 -10.66
CA ALA A 270 -7.38 -11.15 -11.98
C ALA A 270 -8.02 -12.11 -12.99
N ALA A 271 -7.57 -13.37 -13.01
CA ALA A 271 -8.15 -14.41 -13.87
C ALA A 271 -9.65 -14.62 -13.59
N ALA A 272 -10.05 -14.64 -12.32
CA ALA A 272 -11.45 -14.73 -11.93
C ALA A 272 -12.27 -13.49 -12.33
N VAL A 273 -11.69 -12.28 -12.24
CA VAL A 273 -12.35 -11.03 -12.65
C VAL A 273 -12.51 -10.93 -14.16
N TYR A 274 -11.52 -11.38 -14.92
CA TYR A 274 -11.50 -11.26 -16.38
C TYR A 274 -12.28 -12.36 -17.10
N ASP A 275 -12.53 -13.49 -16.44
CA ASP A 275 -13.25 -14.66 -17.00
C ASP A 275 -12.70 -15.07 -18.38
N ASP A 276 -11.37 -15.08 -18.50
CA ASP A 276 -10.67 -15.40 -19.74
C ASP A 276 -10.21 -16.86 -19.76
N LYS A 277 -10.79 -17.65 -20.67
CA LYS A 277 -10.51 -19.09 -20.80
C LYS A 277 -9.06 -19.39 -21.19
N GLN A 278 -8.45 -18.55 -22.03
CA GLN A 278 -7.08 -18.77 -22.48
C GLN A 278 -6.08 -18.44 -21.36
N LEU A 279 -6.32 -17.37 -20.61
CA LEU A 279 -5.57 -17.02 -19.42
C LEU A 279 -5.65 -18.15 -18.38
N GLU A 280 -6.85 -18.65 -18.10
CA GLU A 280 -7.03 -19.75 -17.15
C GLU A 280 -6.30 -21.03 -17.61
N ALA A 281 -6.38 -21.37 -18.91
CA ALA A 281 -5.67 -22.52 -19.47
C ALA A 281 -4.14 -22.38 -19.39
N ASP A 282 -3.60 -21.20 -19.72
CA ASP A 282 -2.17 -20.93 -19.65
C ASP A 282 -1.66 -20.98 -18.18
N LEU A 283 -2.41 -20.44 -17.23
CA LEU A 283 -2.08 -20.50 -15.80
C LEU A 283 -2.13 -21.94 -15.26
N LYS A 284 -3.17 -22.73 -15.62
CA LYS A 284 -3.27 -24.15 -15.26
C LYS A 284 -2.16 -25.00 -15.87
N ALA A 285 -1.64 -24.60 -17.03
CA ALA A 285 -0.47 -25.23 -17.66
C ALA A 285 0.86 -24.79 -17.02
N GLY A 286 0.84 -23.98 -15.95
CA GLY A 286 2.05 -23.49 -15.27
C GLY A 286 2.81 -22.40 -16.02
N LYS A 287 2.21 -21.78 -17.05
CA LYS A 287 2.86 -20.68 -17.77
C LYS A 287 2.82 -19.41 -16.93
N SER A 288 3.92 -18.68 -16.96
CA SER A 288 4.00 -17.35 -16.34
C SER A 288 3.50 -16.29 -17.31
N ILE A 289 2.41 -15.63 -16.95
CA ILE A 289 1.90 -14.48 -17.74
C ILE A 289 2.92 -13.34 -17.81
N PHE A 290 3.78 -13.20 -16.80
CA PHE A 290 4.86 -12.22 -16.78
C PHE A 290 5.93 -12.56 -17.83
N GLY A 291 6.26 -13.85 -17.95
CA GLY A 291 7.19 -14.34 -18.95
C GLY A 291 6.64 -14.19 -20.37
N LEU A 292 5.35 -14.50 -20.57
CA LEU A 292 4.68 -14.33 -21.87
C LEU A 292 4.62 -12.86 -22.30
N PHE A 293 4.38 -11.94 -21.36
CA PHE A 293 4.38 -10.51 -21.67
C PHE A 293 5.80 -9.97 -21.91
N ALA A 294 6.79 -10.46 -21.16
CA ALA A 294 8.20 -10.12 -21.40
C ALA A 294 8.70 -10.61 -22.77
N GLU A 295 8.30 -11.81 -23.21
CA GLU A 295 8.59 -12.32 -24.55
C GLU A 295 8.09 -11.35 -25.64
N GLN A 296 6.88 -10.81 -25.49
CA GLN A 296 6.33 -9.82 -26.44
C GLN A 296 7.07 -8.48 -26.43
N ILE A 297 7.54 -8.02 -25.26
CA ILE A 297 8.24 -6.73 -25.12
C ILE A 297 9.66 -6.80 -25.64
N PHE A 298 10.38 -7.87 -25.33
CA PHE A 298 11.82 -7.96 -25.56
C PHE A 298 12.20 -8.76 -26.80
N ASP A 299 11.24 -9.43 -27.46
CA ASP A 299 11.48 -10.34 -28.58
C ASP A 299 12.48 -11.45 -28.22
N ILE A 300 12.39 -11.96 -26.98
CA ILE A 300 13.22 -13.04 -26.42
C ILE A 300 12.30 -14.25 -26.18
N PRO A 301 12.67 -15.47 -26.62
CA PRO A 301 11.86 -16.65 -26.40
C PRO A 301 11.48 -16.87 -24.93
N TYR A 302 10.23 -17.28 -24.66
CA TYR A 302 9.73 -17.54 -23.31
C TYR A 302 10.66 -18.43 -22.47
N ALA A 303 11.24 -19.47 -23.08
CA ALA A 303 12.17 -20.36 -22.39
C ALA A 303 13.41 -19.63 -21.86
N ASP A 304 13.95 -18.68 -22.62
CA ASP A 304 15.13 -17.90 -22.25
C ASP A 304 14.79 -16.85 -21.19
N ILE A 305 13.61 -16.22 -21.28
CA ILE A 305 13.08 -15.35 -20.21
C ILE A 305 12.96 -16.11 -18.90
N MET A 306 12.40 -17.33 -18.93
CA MET A 306 12.20 -18.15 -17.73
C MET A 306 13.53 -18.67 -17.18
N ALA A 307 14.48 -19.06 -18.03
CA ALA A 307 15.83 -19.43 -17.63
C ALA A 307 16.58 -18.23 -16.99
N GLY A 308 16.35 -17.03 -17.53
CA GLY A 308 16.91 -15.76 -17.05
C GLY A 308 16.22 -15.15 -15.84
N LYS A 309 15.15 -15.76 -15.29
CA LYS A 309 14.27 -15.17 -14.26
C LYS A 309 14.99 -14.59 -13.02
N LYS A 310 16.16 -15.15 -12.65
CA LYS A 310 16.98 -14.71 -11.51
C LYS A 310 18.23 -13.91 -11.90
N THR A 311 18.58 -13.88 -13.19
CA THR A 311 19.85 -13.34 -13.69
C THR A 311 19.67 -12.13 -14.59
N THR A 312 18.48 -11.92 -15.14
CA THR A 312 18.13 -10.77 -15.98
C THR A 312 16.91 -10.04 -15.42
N ASN A 313 16.72 -8.79 -15.83
CA ASN A 313 15.56 -7.99 -15.42
C ASN A 313 14.31 -8.26 -16.26
N HIS A 314 14.41 -8.96 -17.39
CA HIS A 314 13.29 -9.09 -18.35
C HIS A 314 12.02 -9.68 -17.72
N TYR A 315 12.15 -10.71 -16.87
CA TYR A 315 11.00 -11.26 -16.15
C TYR A 315 10.39 -10.26 -15.16
N THR A 316 11.24 -9.52 -14.45
CA THR A 316 10.82 -8.48 -13.48
C THR A 316 10.15 -7.30 -14.18
N ASP A 317 10.63 -6.93 -15.37
CA ASP A 317 10.06 -5.90 -16.22
C ASP A 317 8.70 -6.35 -16.78
N GLY A 318 8.60 -7.58 -17.30
CA GLY A 318 7.31 -8.17 -17.70
C GLY A 318 6.30 -8.19 -16.56
N LYS A 319 6.74 -8.52 -15.33
CA LYS A 319 5.91 -8.42 -14.11
C LYS A 319 5.46 -6.98 -13.85
N GLY A 320 6.35 -6.00 -13.99
CA GLY A 320 6.03 -4.58 -13.86
C GLY A 320 4.99 -4.12 -14.88
N GLY A 321 5.13 -4.54 -16.14
CA GLY A 321 4.22 -4.24 -17.24
C GLY A 321 2.83 -4.84 -17.03
N ILE A 322 2.75 -6.12 -16.65
CA ILE A 322 1.48 -6.79 -16.34
C ILE A 322 0.75 -6.11 -15.19
N TYR A 323 1.45 -5.76 -14.09
CA TYR A 323 0.77 -5.04 -13.00
C TYR A 323 0.29 -3.65 -13.42
N SER A 324 1.03 -2.94 -14.29
CA SER A 324 0.52 -1.71 -14.88
C SER A 324 -0.78 -1.96 -15.65
N GLN A 325 -0.84 -3.00 -16.48
CA GLN A 325 -2.04 -3.34 -17.25
C GLN A 325 -3.23 -3.77 -16.37
N ILE A 326 -3.00 -4.64 -15.40
CA ILE A 326 -4.04 -5.14 -14.48
C ILE A 326 -4.66 -3.99 -13.69
N TYR A 327 -3.87 -2.98 -13.33
CA TYR A 327 -4.31 -1.80 -12.59
C TYR A 327 -4.80 -0.63 -13.47
N GLY A 328 -5.17 -0.91 -14.72
CA GLY A 328 -5.77 0.06 -15.64
C GLY A 328 -4.78 1.07 -16.21
N GLY A 329 -3.49 0.77 -16.20
CA GLY A 329 -2.47 1.49 -16.96
C GLY A 329 -2.67 1.29 -18.47
N ASP A 330 -2.17 2.25 -19.24
CA ASP A 330 -2.14 2.28 -20.69
C ASP A 330 -0.72 1.98 -21.23
N GLU A 331 -0.58 2.01 -22.55
CA GLU A 331 0.65 1.75 -23.29
C GLU A 331 1.75 2.74 -22.88
N HIS A 332 1.39 4.01 -22.66
CA HIS A 332 2.32 5.03 -22.14
C HIS A 332 2.82 4.70 -20.73
N THR A 333 1.95 4.18 -19.87
CA THR A 333 2.33 3.73 -18.51
C THR A 333 3.30 2.57 -18.58
N VAL A 334 3.09 1.62 -19.51
CA VAL A 334 4.01 0.50 -19.74
C VAL A 334 5.34 1.00 -20.32
N ALA A 335 5.33 1.79 -21.39
CA ALA A 335 6.51 2.36 -22.02
C ALA A 335 7.40 3.11 -21.02
N ASN A 336 6.81 4.01 -20.23
CA ASN A 336 7.53 4.78 -19.22
C ASN A 336 8.09 3.90 -18.09
N ARG A 337 7.33 2.89 -17.65
CA ARG A 337 7.75 2.02 -16.56
C ARG A 337 8.91 1.12 -16.95
N LEU A 338 8.85 0.58 -18.17
CA LEU A 338 9.83 -0.37 -18.69
C LEU A 338 10.97 0.33 -19.44
N ASN A 339 10.84 1.64 -19.65
CA ASN A 339 11.78 2.46 -20.42
C ASN A 339 12.02 1.85 -21.82
N VAL A 340 10.92 1.57 -22.52
CA VAL A 340 10.90 1.08 -23.91
C VAL A 340 10.18 2.07 -24.81
N ASP A 341 10.41 1.97 -26.12
CA ASP A 341 9.71 2.79 -27.09
C ASP A 341 8.20 2.55 -27.04
N ILE A 342 7.43 3.60 -27.26
CA ILE A 342 5.97 3.55 -27.18
C ILE A 342 5.37 2.54 -28.16
N GLU A 343 5.95 2.42 -29.36
CA GLU A 343 5.52 1.48 -30.41
C GLU A 343 5.66 0.02 -29.96
N ILE A 344 6.72 -0.30 -29.20
CA ILE A 344 6.92 -1.63 -28.62
C ILE A 344 5.85 -1.90 -27.57
N ALA A 345 5.60 -0.93 -26.68
CA ALA A 345 4.59 -1.06 -25.64
C ALA A 345 3.17 -1.20 -26.22
N GLU A 346 2.84 -0.43 -27.27
CA GLU A 346 1.56 -0.50 -27.99
C GLU A 346 1.34 -1.88 -28.59
N LYS A 347 2.32 -2.38 -29.35
CA LYS A 347 2.26 -3.71 -29.95
C LYS A 347 2.12 -4.80 -28.88
N ALA A 348 2.93 -4.76 -27.82
CA ALA A 348 2.86 -5.75 -26.75
C ALA A 348 1.50 -5.73 -26.03
N CYS A 349 0.94 -4.55 -25.75
CA CYS A 349 -0.40 -4.45 -25.15
C CYS A 349 -1.50 -4.97 -26.07
N GLN A 350 -1.41 -4.67 -27.37
CA GLN A 350 -2.34 -5.18 -28.38
C GLN A 350 -2.27 -6.71 -28.48
N ASP A 351 -1.09 -7.28 -28.70
CA ASP A 351 -0.88 -8.73 -28.83
C ASP A 351 -1.37 -9.46 -27.57
N PHE A 352 -1.14 -8.86 -26.39
CA PHE A 352 -1.63 -9.38 -25.11
C PHE A 352 -3.17 -9.39 -25.03
N MET A 353 -3.83 -8.31 -25.43
CA MET A 353 -5.31 -8.22 -25.44
C MET A 353 -5.95 -9.10 -26.51
N GLU A 354 -5.26 -9.38 -27.61
CA GLU A 354 -5.71 -10.32 -28.64
C GLU A 354 -5.60 -11.77 -28.16
N ARG A 355 -4.53 -12.11 -27.45
CA ARG A 355 -4.37 -13.42 -26.81
C ARG A 355 -5.39 -13.67 -25.70
N TYR A 356 -5.71 -12.64 -24.92
CA TYR A 356 -6.62 -12.71 -23.77
C TYR A 356 -7.84 -11.77 -23.94
N PRO A 357 -8.83 -12.15 -24.77
CA PRO A 357 -9.97 -11.31 -25.10
C PRO A 357 -10.87 -10.95 -23.89
N GLY A 358 -10.91 -11.77 -22.84
CA GLY A 358 -11.63 -11.47 -21.59
C GLY A 358 -11.03 -10.28 -20.84
N ILE A 359 -9.70 -10.11 -20.87
CA ILE A 359 -9.04 -8.92 -20.32
C ILE A 359 -9.48 -7.67 -21.08
N LYS A 360 -9.50 -7.74 -22.41
CA LYS A 360 -9.97 -6.64 -23.28
C LYS A 360 -11.42 -6.27 -22.97
N ALA A 361 -12.29 -7.26 -22.84
CA ALA A 361 -13.70 -7.06 -22.50
C ALA A 361 -13.87 -6.42 -21.12
N ALA A 362 -13.12 -6.89 -20.12
CA ALA A 362 -13.15 -6.34 -18.77
C ALA A 362 -12.70 -4.87 -18.75
N ARG A 363 -11.58 -4.53 -19.41
CA ARG A 363 -11.09 -3.15 -19.51
C ARG A 363 -12.11 -2.23 -20.17
N LYS A 364 -12.68 -2.66 -21.29
CA LYS A 364 -13.74 -1.92 -21.99
C LYS A 364 -14.95 -1.67 -21.09
N ASN A 365 -15.39 -2.67 -20.33
CA ASN A 365 -16.49 -2.53 -19.37
C ASN A 365 -16.17 -1.53 -18.25
N ILE A 366 -14.93 -1.49 -17.75
CA ILE A 366 -14.49 -0.49 -16.78
C ILE A 366 -14.52 0.91 -17.39
N GLU A 367 -13.95 1.08 -18.58
CA GLU A 367 -13.98 2.35 -19.30
C GLU A 367 -15.43 2.81 -19.54
N GLU A 368 -16.31 1.91 -19.97
CA GLU A 368 -17.72 2.27 -20.19
C GLU A 368 -18.41 2.76 -18.92
N LYS A 369 -18.13 2.13 -17.77
CA LYS A 369 -18.75 2.46 -16.48
C LYS A 369 -18.17 3.71 -15.81
N PHE A 370 -16.87 3.97 -15.96
CA PHE A 370 -16.17 4.99 -15.18
C PHE A 370 -15.61 6.14 -16.03
N CYS A 371 -15.62 6.01 -17.36
CA CYS A 371 -15.28 7.11 -18.27
C CYS A 371 -16.53 7.87 -18.74
N SER A 372 -17.02 8.74 -17.85
CA SER A 372 -18.17 9.63 -18.08
C SER A 372 -17.99 10.61 -19.25
N MET A 373 -16.78 11.08 -19.51
CA MET A 373 -16.44 11.98 -20.61
C MET A 373 -15.75 11.20 -21.70
N ARG A 374 -16.24 11.36 -22.93
CA ARG A 374 -15.71 10.68 -24.12
C ARG A 374 -15.53 11.69 -25.25
N GLN A 375 -14.57 11.41 -26.13
CA GLN A 375 -14.26 12.29 -27.25
C GLN A 375 -14.06 11.45 -28.50
N PRO A 376 -15.14 10.91 -29.10
CA PRO A 376 -15.05 9.94 -30.19
C PRO A 376 -14.40 10.51 -31.46
N GLY A 377 -14.50 11.82 -31.69
CA GLY A 377 -13.82 12.52 -32.80
C GLY A 377 -12.35 12.85 -32.52
N GLY A 378 -11.78 12.38 -31.41
CA GLY A 378 -10.40 12.64 -31.02
C GLY A 378 -10.16 14.06 -30.48
N ILE A 379 -8.89 14.34 -30.13
CA ILE A 379 -8.49 15.56 -29.43
C ILE A 379 -8.93 16.82 -30.17
N GLY A 380 -9.81 17.60 -29.54
CA GLY A 380 -10.33 18.86 -30.06
C GLY A 380 -11.72 18.78 -30.67
N SER A 381 -12.32 17.59 -30.73
CA SER A 381 -13.75 17.41 -31.03
C SER A 381 -14.62 17.63 -29.78
N VAL A 382 -15.94 17.55 -29.93
CA VAL A 382 -16.90 17.70 -28.82
C VAL A 382 -16.66 16.62 -27.77
N VAL A 383 -16.67 17.02 -26.50
CA VAL A 383 -16.64 16.08 -25.37
C VAL A 383 -18.08 15.72 -25.02
N GLU A 384 -18.40 14.44 -25.11
CA GLU A 384 -19.71 13.88 -24.79
C GLU A 384 -19.74 13.45 -23.32
N TRP A 385 -20.90 13.58 -22.69
CA TRP A 385 -21.15 13.11 -21.32
C TRP A 385 -22.03 11.86 -21.33
N HIS A 386 -21.58 10.85 -20.62
CA HIS A 386 -22.27 9.60 -20.34
C HIS A 386 -22.38 9.45 -18.82
N GLU A 387 -23.53 8.99 -18.33
CA GLU A 387 -23.72 8.81 -16.89
C GLU A 387 -22.87 7.63 -16.38
N PRO A 388 -21.92 7.88 -15.46
CA PRO A 388 -21.07 6.84 -14.90
C PRO A 388 -21.80 6.00 -13.85
N THR A 389 -21.25 4.84 -13.52
CA THR A 389 -21.70 4.06 -12.37
C THR A 389 -21.21 4.69 -11.06
N ASP A 390 -22.02 4.62 -10.01
CA ASP A 390 -21.70 5.21 -8.71
C ASP A 390 -20.69 4.42 -7.86
N PHE A 391 -20.52 3.12 -8.14
CA PHE A 391 -19.62 2.26 -7.38
C PHE A 391 -19.07 1.11 -8.21
N MET A 392 -17.95 0.56 -7.74
CA MET A 392 -17.44 -0.74 -8.15
C MET A 392 -17.58 -1.75 -7.02
N GLU A 393 -17.95 -2.99 -7.36
CA GLU A 393 -18.09 -4.09 -6.40
C GLU A 393 -16.93 -5.09 -6.55
N SER A 394 -16.44 -5.64 -5.44
CA SER A 394 -15.50 -6.75 -5.43
C SER A 394 -16.18 -8.08 -5.81
N LEU A 395 -15.41 -9.15 -6.02
CA LEU A 395 -15.96 -10.50 -6.26
C LEU A 395 -16.83 -10.99 -5.09
N LEU A 396 -16.64 -10.42 -3.90
CA LEU A 396 -17.33 -10.77 -2.66
C LEU A 396 -18.33 -9.70 -2.21
N GLY A 397 -18.78 -8.84 -3.13
CA GLY A 397 -19.90 -7.92 -2.86
C GLY A 397 -19.54 -6.60 -2.17
N PHE A 398 -18.26 -6.32 -1.90
CA PHE A 398 -17.88 -5.08 -1.22
C PHE A 398 -17.80 -3.90 -2.19
N ARG A 399 -18.50 -2.81 -1.88
CA ARG A 399 -18.66 -1.66 -2.77
C ARG A 399 -17.73 -0.51 -2.41
N ARG A 400 -17.05 0.02 -3.42
CA ARG A 400 -16.33 1.30 -3.38
C ARG A 400 -17.07 2.32 -4.24
N TYR A 401 -17.50 3.41 -3.60
CA TYR A 401 -18.25 4.48 -4.25
C TYR A 401 -17.32 5.55 -4.84
N PHE A 402 -17.74 6.12 -5.98
CA PHE A 402 -17.11 7.21 -6.73
C PHE A 402 -18.06 8.40 -6.94
N THR A 403 -19.14 8.45 -6.16
CA THR A 403 -20.22 9.44 -6.30
C THR A 403 -19.74 10.89 -6.22
N LEU A 404 -18.75 11.19 -5.37
CA LEU A 404 -18.21 12.54 -5.21
C LEU A 404 -17.38 12.94 -6.44
N GLU A 405 -16.48 12.06 -6.86
CA GLU A 405 -15.64 12.24 -8.03
C GLU A 405 -16.50 12.42 -9.30
N ASN A 406 -17.54 11.60 -9.46
CA ASN A 406 -18.52 11.73 -10.55
C ASN A 406 -19.20 13.10 -10.54
N LYS A 407 -19.64 13.60 -9.37
CA LYS A 407 -20.26 14.93 -9.22
C LYS A 407 -19.27 16.06 -9.53
N ILE A 408 -18.01 15.92 -9.13
CA ILE A 408 -16.95 16.88 -9.45
C ILE A 408 -16.72 16.92 -10.96
N CYS A 409 -16.57 15.75 -11.60
CA CYS A 409 -16.44 15.64 -13.06
C CYS A 409 -17.62 16.30 -13.78
N LYS A 410 -18.87 16.05 -13.35
CA LYS A 410 -20.06 16.68 -13.93
C LYS A 410 -20.03 18.20 -13.79
N SER A 411 -19.64 18.69 -12.62
CA SER A 411 -19.56 20.13 -12.35
C SER A 411 -18.50 20.80 -13.23
N LEU A 412 -17.32 20.18 -13.38
CA LEU A 412 -16.26 20.66 -14.25
C LEU A 412 -16.67 20.61 -15.73
N PHE A 413 -17.33 19.54 -16.17
CA PHE A 413 -17.86 19.39 -17.52
C PHE A 413 -18.88 20.48 -17.85
N ASN A 414 -19.83 20.73 -16.96
CA ASN A 414 -20.85 21.77 -17.15
C ASN A 414 -20.21 23.16 -17.23
N LEU A 415 -19.27 23.46 -16.32
CA LEU A 415 -18.55 24.74 -16.32
C LEU A 415 -17.65 24.93 -17.56
N ALA A 416 -17.06 23.84 -18.07
CA ALA A 416 -16.26 23.88 -19.28
C ALA A 416 -17.11 24.12 -20.53
N ASN A 417 -18.33 23.58 -20.58
CA ASN A 417 -19.25 23.78 -21.71
C ASN A 417 -19.94 25.16 -21.68
N ASP A 418 -20.35 25.62 -20.50
CA ASP A 418 -20.99 26.93 -20.32
C ASP A 418 -20.26 27.79 -19.27
N PRO A 419 -19.08 28.36 -19.61
CA PRO A 419 -18.35 29.19 -18.68
C PRO A 419 -19.05 30.56 -18.50
N PRO A 420 -18.87 31.21 -17.34
CA PRO A 420 -19.45 32.52 -17.05
C PRO A 420 -19.13 33.55 -18.14
N LYS A 421 -20.10 34.43 -18.45
CA LYS A 421 -19.94 35.50 -19.46
C LYS A 421 -18.70 36.36 -19.21
N SER A 422 -18.45 36.71 -17.94
CA SER A 422 -17.29 37.51 -17.53
C SER A 422 -15.94 36.90 -17.94
N TRP A 423 -15.84 35.59 -18.13
CA TRP A 423 -14.60 34.95 -18.62
C TRP A 423 -14.43 35.13 -20.13
N LYS A 424 -15.53 35.11 -20.88
CA LYS A 424 -15.54 35.32 -22.34
C LYS A 424 -15.17 36.76 -22.68
N ASP A 425 -15.46 37.70 -21.78
CA ASP A 425 -15.16 39.13 -21.94
C ASP A 425 -13.65 39.45 -21.78
N ILE A 426 -12.85 38.53 -21.25
CA ILE A 426 -11.39 38.70 -21.11
C ILE A 426 -10.70 38.55 -22.47
N ARG A 427 -10.33 39.67 -23.09
CA ARG A 427 -9.68 39.73 -24.42
C ARG A 427 -8.17 39.48 -24.38
N VAL A 428 -7.76 38.38 -23.76
CA VAL A 428 -6.36 37.93 -23.74
C VAL A 428 -6.23 36.66 -24.56
N LYS A 429 -5.14 36.57 -25.32
CA LYS A 429 -4.75 35.35 -26.04
C LYS A 429 -3.56 34.72 -25.33
N VAL A 430 -3.62 33.41 -25.15
CA VAL A 430 -2.55 32.62 -24.54
C VAL A 430 -2.10 31.55 -25.53
N LYS A 431 -0.79 31.26 -25.54
CA LYS A 431 -0.25 30.14 -26.31
C LYS A 431 -0.18 28.92 -25.41
N ARG A 432 -0.85 27.83 -25.79
CA ARG A 432 -0.79 26.54 -25.09
C ARG A 432 -0.39 25.47 -26.10
N ARG A 433 0.72 24.78 -25.84
CA ARG A 433 1.42 23.97 -26.87
C ARG A 433 1.68 24.84 -28.11
N ASP A 434 1.25 24.39 -29.28
CA ASP A 434 1.46 25.09 -30.56
C ASP A 434 0.25 25.92 -31.03
N ARG A 435 -0.80 26.04 -30.20
CA ARG A 435 -2.05 26.74 -30.57
C ARG A 435 -2.25 28.02 -29.77
N LEU A 436 -2.68 29.07 -30.47
CA LEU A 436 -3.12 30.32 -29.88
C LEU A 436 -4.61 30.21 -29.52
N GLN A 437 -4.96 30.47 -28.27
CA GLN A 437 -6.33 30.33 -27.77
C GLN A 437 -6.74 31.57 -26.97
N THR A 438 -8.04 31.86 -26.87
CA THR A 438 -8.54 32.87 -25.92
C THR A 438 -8.29 32.40 -24.49
N ALA A 439 -8.16 33.33 -23.54
CA ALA A 439 -8.05 32.99 -22.12
C ALA A 439 -9.20 32.07 -21.67
N SER A 440 -10.44 32.39 -22.08
CA SER A 440 -11.62 31.56 -21.81
C SER A 440 -11.50 30.14 -22.40
N GLY A 441 -11.08 30.00 -23.66
CA GLY A 441 -10.90 28.69 -24.29
C GLY A 441 -9.78 27.85 -23.64
N ALA A 442 -8.71 28.52 -23.20
CA ALA A 442 -7.65 27.86 -22.45
C ALA A 442 -8.14 27.37 -21.07
N SER A 443 -8.97 28.16 -20.37
CA SER A 443 -9.61 27.77 -19.12
C SER A 443 -10.57 26.59 -19.30
N GLN A 444 -11.42 26.60 -20.32
CA GLN A 444 -12.30 25.45 -20.64
C GLN A 444 -11.48 24.18 -20.89
N SER A 445 -10.42 24.28 -21.70
CA SER A 445 -9.52 23.16 -21.97
C SER A 445 -8.82 22.65 -20.71
N ALA A 446 -8.50 23.53 -19.75
CA ALA A 446 -7.92 23.14 -18.47
C ALA A 446 -8.94 22.44 -17.56
N LEU A 447 -10.21 22.90 -17.55
CA LEU A 447 -11.30 22.26 -16.82
C LEU A 447 -11.58 20.85 -17.34
N PHE A 448 -11.66 20.66 -18.67
CA PHE A 448 -11.79 19.34 -19.27
C PHE A 448 -10.61 18.45 -18.90
N ALA A 449 -9.36 18.96 -19.00
CA ALA A 449 -8.18 18.18 -18.63
C ALA A 449 -8.22 17.75 -17.16
N ALA A 450 -8.64 18.63 -16.24
CA ALA A 450 -8.82 18.29 -14.82
C ALA A 450 -9.88 17.19 -14.64
N ALA A 451 -11.00 17.30 -15.34
CA ALA A 451 -12.08 16.31 -15.27
C ALA A 451 -11.64 14.95 -15.84
N PHE A 452 -10.97 14.92 -17.00
CA PHE A 452 -10.40 13.69 -17.58
C PHE A 452 -9.38 13.04 -16.65
N ASN A 453 -8.56 13.82 -15.94
CA ASN A 453 -7.61 13.28 -14.97
C ASN A 453 -8.31 12.61 -13.78
N ILE A 454 -9.36 13.23 -13.22
CA ILE A 454 -10.15 12.64 -12.11
C ILE A 454 -10.82 11.36 -12.58
N GLN A 455 -11.46 11.39 -13.76
CA GLN A 455 -12.06 10.22 -14.38
C GLN A 455 -11.06 9.07 -14.58
N ALA A 456 -9.90 9.36 -15.14
CA ALA A 456 -8.87 8.34 -15.37
C ALA A 456 -8.39 7.71 -14.05
N GLN A 457 -8.34 8.50 -12.96
CA GLN A 457 -8.08 7.97 -11.62
C GLN A 457 -9.21 7.05 -11.14
N CYS A 458 -10.48 7.43 -11.33
CA CYS A 458 -11.63 6.60 -10.96
C CYS A 458 -11.62 5.27 -11.70
N MET A 459 -11.38 5.30 -13.02
CA MET A 459 -11.26 4.11 -13.86
C MET A 459 -10.19 3.14 -13.34
N ARG A 460 -8.97 3.63 -13.09
CA ARG A 460 -7.87 2.81 -12.54
C ARG A 460 -8.19 2.26 -11.16
N GLN A 461 -8.77 3.08 -10.29
CA GLN A 461 -9.16 2.67 -8.94
C GLN A 461 -10.29 1.63 -8.95
N ALA A 462 -11.22 1.72 -9.89
CA ALA A 462 -12.30 0.76 -10.08
C ALA A 462 -11.76 -0.58 -10.59
N ALA A 463 -10.89 -0.58 -11.59
CA ALA A 463 -10.22 -1.80 -12.08
C ALA A 463 -9.44 -2.51 -10.95
N ASN A 464 -8.68 -1.74 -10.18
CA ASN A 464 -7.91 -2.26 -9.04
C ASN A 464 -8.82 -2.83 -7.93
N HIS A 465 -9.95 -2.18 -7.63
CA HIS A 465 -10.85 -2.54 -6.52
C HIS A 465 -11.34 -3.98 -6.60
N GLN A 466 -11.73 -4.45 -7.80
CA GLN A 466 -12.25 -5.80 -8.01
C GLN A 466 -11.24 -6.88 -7.59
N ILE A 467 -9.95 -6.61 -7.74
CA ILE A 467 -8.88 -7.55 -7.44
C ILE A 467 -8.43 -7.36 -6.00
N GLN A 468 -7.98 -6.16 -5.62
CA GLN A 468 -7.37 -5.94 -4.31
C GLN A 468 -8.35 -6.10 -3.15
N SER A 469 -9.60 -5.67 -3.31
CA SER A 469 -10.62 -5.83 -2.26
C SER A 469 -11.01 -7.28 -2.07
N SER A 470 -11.16 -8.03 -3.16
CA SER A 470 -11.46 -9.46 -3.10
C SER A 470 -10.36 -10.22 -2.36
N GLY A 471 -9.09 -9.96 -2.69
CA GLY A 471 -7.97 -10.56 -1.98
C GLY A 471 -7.96 -10.22 -0.50
N ALA A 472 -8.16 -8.94 -0.16
CA ALA A 472 -8.21 -8.50 1.23
C ALA A 472 -9.32 -9.17 2.05
N GLN A 473 -10.52 -9.29 1.47
CA GLN A 473 -11.66 -9.96 2.11
C GLN A 473 -11.37 -11.45 2.34
N ILE A 474 -10.80 -12.15 1.36
CA ILE A 474 -10.44 -13.56 1.49
C ILE A 474 -9.37 -13.77 2.57
N THR A 475 -8.29 -12.97 2.56
CA THR A 475 -7.23 -13.08 3.58
C THR A 475 -7.78 -12.83 4.98
N LYS A 476 -8.65 -11.82 5.13
CA LYS A 476 -9.34 -11.54 6.40
C LYS A 476 -10.24 -12.69 6.83
N ALA A 477 -10.99 -13.29 5.92
CA ALA A 477 -11.85 -14.43 6.22
C ALA A 477 -11.03 -15.63 6.75
N VAL A 478 -9.90 -15.95 6.12
CA VAL A 478 -8.99 -17.01 6.62
C VAL A 478 -8.46 -16.66 8.01
N GLN A 479 -7.94 -15.44 8.19
CA GLN A 479 -7.44 -14.96 9.48
C GLN A 479 -8.52 -14.99 10.57
N ARG A 480 -9.76 -14.61 10.22
CA ARG A 480 -10.91 -14.62 11.10
C ARG A 480 -11.29 -16.03 11.53
N LYS A 481 -11.29 -16.99 10.61
CA LYS A 481 -11.58 -18.41 10.91
C LYS A 481 -10.51 -19.07 11.77
N ILE A 482 -9.26 -18.64 11.64
CA ILE A 482 -8.20 -19.04 12.57
C ILE A 482 -8.47 -18.43 13.96
N TRP A 483 -8.81 -17.15 14.02
CA TRP A 483 -9.11 -16.46 15.28
C TRP A 483 -10.31 -17.04 16.04
N ASP A 484 -11.28 -17.66 15.36
CA ASP A 484 -12.39 -18.40 16.00
C ASP A 484 -11.92 -19.49 16.98
N LEU A 485 -10.66 -19.93 16.88
CA LEU A 485 -10.07 -20.87 17.84
C LEU A 485 -9.74 -20.24 19.19
N GLN A 486 -9.53 -18.92 19.25
CA GLN A 486 -9.21 -18.21 20.49
C GLN A 486 -10.49 -18.02 21.32
N PRO A 487 -10.60 -18.62 22.52
CA PRO A 487 -11.78 -18.41 23.34
C PRO A 487 -11.82 -16.99 23.92
N ASN A 488 -13.03 -16.51 24.16
CA ASN A 488 -13.29 -15.20 24.73
C ASN A 488 -12.96 -15.17 26.23
N GLY A 489 -12.49 -14.01 26.71
CA GLY A 489 -12.22 -13.76 28.14
C GLY A 489 -10.77 -13.99 28.55
N ALA A 490 -10.54 -14.03 29.87
CA ALA A 490 -9.21 -14.19 30.47
C ALA A 490 -8.80 -15.67 30.50
N VAL A 491 -8.55 -16.25 29.33
CA VAL A 491 -8.15 -17.65 29.15
C VAL A 491 -6.71 -17.75 28.61
N PRO A 492 -6.05 -18.92 28.72
CA PRO A 492 -4.79 -19.15 28.04
C PRO A 492 -4.89 -18.90 26.53
N TRP A 493 -3.79 -18.43 25.93
CA TRP A 493 -3.71 -18.22 24.50
C TRP A 493 -3.71 -19.55 23.76
N VAL A 494 -4.67 -19.70 22.84
CA VAL A 494 -4.73 -20.78 21.87
C VAL A 494 -4.06 -20.33 20.58
N VAL A 495 -4.37 -19.12 20.12
CA VAL A 495 -3.84 -18.59 18.87
C VAL A 495 -3.62 -17.09 18.92
N ARG A 496 -2.53 -16.63 18.30
CA ARG A 496 -2.30 -15.22 17.97
C ARG A 496 -2.03 -15.13 16.49
N THR A 497 -2.71 -14.22 15.81
CA THR A 497 -2.57 -14.09 14.36
C THR A 497 -2.46 -12.64 13.92
N MET A 498 -1.84 -12.43 12.77
CA MET A 498 -1.82 -11.18 12.03
C MET A 498 -1.71 -11.50 10.54
N ASN A 499 -2.13 -10.57 9.68
CA ASN A 499 -1.88 -10.66 8.24
C ASN A 499 -1.03 -9.49 7.76
N VAL A 500 -0.17 -9.75 6.79
CA VAL A 500 0.66 -8.76 6.10
C VAL A 500 0.40 -8.89 4.61
N HIS A 501 -0.51 -8.05 4.11
CA HIS A 501 -1.06 -8.16 2.75
C HIS A 501 -1.80 -9.48 2.56
N ASP A 502 -1.25 -10.37 1.76
CA ASP A 502 -1.71 -11.73 1.44
C ASP A 502 -1.09 -12.81 2.35
N GLU A 503 -0.08 -12.45 3.14
CA GLU A 503 0.61 -13.34 4.07
C GLU A 503 -0.14 -13.43 5.42
N ILE A 504 -0.28 -14.62 5.99
CA ILE A 504 -0.90 -14.85 7.32
C ILE A 504 0.12 -15.51 8.24
N HIS A 505 0.29 -14.95 9.45
CA HIS A 505 1.11 -15.55 10.51
C HIS A 505 0.26 -15.97 11.68
N VAL A 506 0.62 -17.09 12.27
CA VAL A 506 -0.10 -17.71 13.38
C VAL A 506 0.88 -18.28 14.39
N VAL A 507 0.84 -17.75 15.62
CA VAL A 507 1.53 -18.32 16.76
C VAL A 507 0.54 -19.14 17.59
N THR A 508 0.90 -20.39 17.88
CA THR A 508 0.03 -21.36 18.53
C THR A 508 0.84 -22.40 19.31
N HIS A 509 0.17 -23.34 19.96
CA HIS A 509 0.80 -24.54 20.52
C HIS A 509 0.75 -25.70 19.50
N PRO A 510 1.78 -26.57 19.40
CA PRO A 510 1.86 -27.66 18.42
C PRO A 510 0.58 -28.49 18.26
N LYS A 511 -0.10 -28.78 19.38
CA LYS A 511 -1.38 -29.52 19.43
C LYS A 511 -2.53 -28.92 18.59
N HIS A 512 -2.41 -27.69 18.12
CA HIS A 512 -3.43 -27.02 17.31
C HIS A 512 -3.07 -26.89 15.83
N LEU A 513 -1.85 -27.27 15.42
CA LEU A 513 -1.37 -27.11 14.04
C LEU A 513 -2.28 -27.81 13.02
N GLU A 514 -2.59 -29.08 13.24
CA GLU A 514 -3.45 -29.86 12.35
C GLU A 514 -4.83 -29.20 12.18
N ARG A 515 -5.43 -28.77 13.28
CA ARG A 515 -6.73 -28.10 13.28
C ARG A 515 -6.69 -26.78 12.51
N ILE A 516 -5.61 -26.00 12.65
CA ILE A 516 -5.42 -24.74 11.92
C ILE A 516 -5.28 -25.01 10.43
N SER A 517 -4.44 -25.97 10.02
CA SER A 517 -4.27 -26.33 8.61
C SER A 517 -5.58 -26.78 7.96
N VAL A 518 -6.40 -27.57 8.66
CA VAL A 518 -7.75 -27.94 8.19
C VAL A 518 -8.65 -26.73 8.01
N ILE A 519 -8.61 -25.77 8.95
CA ILE A 519 -9.41 -24.53 8.87
C ILE A 519 -8.97 -23.69 7.67
N VAL A 520 -7.66 -23.51 7.47
CA VAL A 520 -7.10 -22.75 6.35
C VAL A 520 -7.56 -23.39 5.03
N ASN A 521 -7.29 -24.68 4.84
CA ASN A 521 -7.65 -25.40 3.61
C ASN A 521 -9.15 -25.32 3.34
N LYS A 522 -9.99 -25.59 4.34
CA LYS A 522 -11.45 -25.52 4.20
C LYS A 522 -11.93 -24.11 3.85
N THR A 523 -11.34 -23.09 4.46
CA THR A 523 -11.75 -21.70 4.23
C THR A 523 -11.32 -21.24 2.84
N VAL A 524 -10.09 -21.52 2.42
CA VAL A 524 -9.60 -21.20 1.07
C VAL A 524 -10.42 -21.95 0.01
N GLU A 525 -10.69 -23.23 0.21
CA GLU A 525 -11.50 -24.04 -0.71
C GLU A 525 -12.92 -23.48 -0.88
N SER A 526 -13.49 -22.90 0.18
CA SER A 526 -14.83 -22.29 0.11
C SER A 526 -14.92 -21.11 -0.87
N PHE A 527 -13.79 -20.47 -1.21
CA PHE A 527 -13.71 -19.39 -2.19
C PHE A 527 -13.41 -19.88 -3.62
N ARG A 528 -13.10 -21.16 -3.82
CA ARG A 528 -12.82 -21.72 -5.16
C ARG A 528 -13.93 -21.48 -6.19
N PRO A 529 -15.24 -21.52 -5.84
CA PRO A 529 -16.30 -21.17 -6.78
C PRO A 529 -16.21 -19.75 -7.35
N ASN A 530 -15.68 -18.80 -6.56
CA ASN A 530 -15.50 -17.40 -6.98
C ASN A 530 -14.10 -17.16 -7.57
N VAL A 531 -13.09 -17.90 -7.13
CA VAL A 531 -11.69 -17.77 -7.55
C VAL A 531 -11.14 -19.16 -7.85
N PRO A 532 -11.32 -19.70 -9.07
CA PRO A 532 -11.01 -21.10 -9.39
C PRO A 532 -9.55 -21.51 -9.13
N LEU A 533 -8.62 -20.58 -9.37
CA LEU A 533 -7.18 -20.76 -9.22
C LEU A 533 -6.66 -20.39 -7.82
N ILE A 534 -7.55 -20.25 -6.83
CA ILE A 534 -7.12 -19.91 -5.47
C ILE A 534 -6.27 -21.03 -4.87
N GLU A 535 -5.14 -20.65 -4.31
CA GLU A 535 -4.18 -21.53 -3.65
C GLU A 535 -3.41 -20.75 -2.59
N ILE A 536 -3.17 -21.40 -1.45
CA ILE A 536 -2.32 -20.89 -0.38
C ILE A 536 -1.23 -21.92 -0.11
N GLU A 537 0.02 -21.47 -0.06
CA GLU A 537 1.13 -22.29 0.41
C GLU A 537 1.19 -22.13 1.94
N TRP A 538 0.99 -23.22 2.67
CA TRP A 538 0.87 -23.20 4.13
C TRP A 538 1.95 -24.02 4.81
N ASN A 539 2.79 -23.36 5.59
CA ASN A 539 3.88 -23.94 6.36
C ASN A 539 3.43 -24.21 7.80
N ALA A 540 3.44 -25.48 8.21
CA ALA A 540 3.01 -25.89 9.54
C ALA A 540 4.00 -25.52 10.65
N GLU A 541 5.28 -25.34 10.33
CA GLU A 541 6.31 -24.93 11.29
C GLU A 541 7.34 -24.02 10.60
N GLU A 542 7.47 -22.79 11.10
CA GLU A 542 8.45 -21.78 10.68
C GLU A 542 9.36 -21.44 11.87
N LYS A 543 10.63 -21.12 11.63
CA LYS A 543 11.55 -20.69 12.69
C LYS A 543 11.54 -19.18 12.88
N SER A 544 11.09 -18.46 11.86
CA SER A 544 11.00 -17.01 11.81
C SER A 544 10.14 -16.58 10.62
N TRP A 545 9.79 -15.30 10.58
CA TRP A 545 9.13 -14.66 9.44
C TRP A 545 9.91 -14.78 8.12
N ALA A 546 11.18 -15.18 8.14
CA ALA A 546 11.96 -15.36 6.92
C ALA A 546 11.76 -16.72 6.25
N ASP A 547 11.27 -17.73 6.97
CA ASP A 547 11.20 -19.12 6.48
C ASP A 547 9.94 -19.40 5.65
N LYS A 548 9.34 -18.34 5.10
CA LYS A 548 8.14 -18.40 4.29
C LYS A 548 8.38 -19.02 2.92
#